data_AF-A0A965UTQ0-F1
#
_entry.id   AF-A0A965UTQ0-F1
#
_cell.length_a   1.000
_cell.length_b   1.000
_cell.length_c   1.000
_cell.angle_alpha   90.00
_cell.angle_beta   90.00
_cell.angle_gamma   90.00
#
_symmetry.space_group_name_H-M   'P 1'
#
loop_
_entity.id
_entity.type
_entity.pdbx_description
1 polymer ?
#
loop_
_entity_poly.entity_id
_entity_poly.type
_entity_poly.pdbx_seq_one_letter_code
_entity_poly.pdbx_strand_id
1 'polypeptide(L)'
;MITCHRDHLAARCVQRGYTLEEVMPCVVSQDGDEWTVDVDSEFYPRASRLQPPSGTVSRGPGTELSKLLKRIGIEPNPTCSCRAKAAEMDAWGPDECSKPERIEEVVAVMREEAAARGLPFIDAVGRMLVKRAIHNARKATIR
;
A
#
# COMPACT_ATOMS: atom_id res chain seq x y z
N MET A 1 -1.08 -30.63 -5.36
CA MET A 1 0.33 -30.91 -5.71
C MET A 1 0.63 -30.38 -7.10
N ILE A 2 1.81 -29.80 -7.30
CA ILE A 2 2.30 -29.33 -8.61
C ILE A 2 3.70 -29.88 -8.84
N THR A 3 4.04 -30.12 -10.09
CA THR A 3 5.41 -30.47 -10.49
C THR A 3 6.09 -29.21 -11.03
N CYS A 4 7.24 -28.86 -10.47
CA CYS A 4 7.98 -27.67 -10.89
C CYS A 4 9.49 -27.87 -10.74
N HIS A 5 10.26 -27.14 -11.55
CA HIS A 5 11.71 -27.11 -11.43
C HIS A 5 12.13 -26.52 -10.08
N ARG A 6 13.20 -27.04 -9.47
CA ARG A 6 13.79 -26.54 -8.22
C ARG A 6 14.01 -25.03 -8.24
N ASP A 7 14.53 -24.51 -9.36
CA ASP A 7 14.79 -23.07 -9.52
C ASP A 7 13.52 -22.22 -9.51
N HIS A 8 12.40 -22.74 -10.02
CA HIS A 8 11.11 -22.03 -9.96
C HIS A 8 10.58 -21.95 -8.54
N LEU A 9 10.77 -23.02 -7.75
CA LEU A 9 10.43 -23.00 -6.33
C LEU A 9 11.32 -22.01 -5.58
N ALA A 10 12.64 -22.06 -5.78
CA ALA A 10 13.60 -21.15 -5.16
C ALA A 10 13.31 -19.68 -5.52
N ALA A 11 13.05 -19.37 -6.79
CA ALA A 11 12.68 -18.02 -7.22
C ALA A 11 11.40 -17.53 -6.53
N ARG A 12 10.40 -18.42 -6.37
CA ARG A 12 9.14 -18.07 -5.69
C ARG A 12 9.33 -17.83 -4.20
N CYS A 13 10.28 -18.51 -3.56
CA CYS A 13 10.64 -18.28 -2.16
C CYS A 13 11.29 -16.92 -1.98
N VAL A 14 12.27 -16.58 -2.82
CA VAL A 14 12.93 -15.27 -2.82
C VAL A 14 11.93 -14.14 -3.05
N GLN A 15 11.02 -14.26 -4.03
CA GLN A 15 9.98 -13.26 -4.29
C GLN A 15 9.03 -13.02 -3.12
N ARG A 16 8.89 -13.98 -2.21
CA ARG A 16 7.91 -13.95 -1.11
C ARG A 16 8.53 -13.82 0.28
N GLY A 17 9.87 -13.87 0.38
CA GLY A 17 10.59 -13.73 1.65
C GLY A 17 10.64 -15.00 2.47
N TYR A 18 10.74 -16.15 1.81
CA TYR A 18 10.93 -17.45 2.44
C TYR A 18 12.28 -18.01 2.02
N THR A 19 12.92 -18.80 2.87
CA THR A 19 14.09 -19.59 2.47
C THR A 19 13.66 -20.92 1.89
N LEU A 20 14.50 -21.51 1.04
CA LEU A 20 14.22 -22.84 0.45
C LEU A 20 14.11 -23.93 1.53
N GLU A 21 14.78 -23.75 2.67
CA GLU A 21 14.77 -24.67 3.82
C GLU A 21 13.42 -24.64 4.54
N GLU A 22 12.79 -23.47 4.68
CA GLU A 22 11.47 -23.30 5.31
C GLU A 22 10.34 -23.99 4.54
N VAL A 23 10.47 -24.09 3.21
CA VAL A 23 9.49 -24.72 2.30
C VAL A 23 9.83 -26.16 1.94
N MET A 24 10.98 -26.71 2.37
CA MET A 24 11.29 -28.12 2.13
C MET A 24 10.20 -29.09 2.61
N PRO A 25 9.49 -28.86 3.73
CA PRO A 25 8.38 -29.72 4.16
C PRO A 25 7.21 -29.80 3.17
N CYS A 26 7.13 -28.89 2.18
CA CYS A 26 6.12 -28.94 1.12
C CYS A 26 6.51 -29.89 -0.02
N VAL A 27 7.78 -30.25 -0.12
CA VAL A 27 8.30 -31.05 -1.23
C VAL A 27 8.02 -32.52 -0.92
N VAL A 28 7.14 -33.13 -1.71
CA VAL A 28 6.69 -34.51 -1.52
C VAL A 28 7.45 -35.52 -2.37
N SER A 29 8.05 -35.08 -3.49
CA SER A 29 8.97 -35.89 -4.31
C SER A 29 10.08 -35.03 -4.90
N GLN A 30 11.26 -35.62 -5.07
CA GLN A 30 12.42 -35.00 -5.70
C GLN A 30 12.97 -35.94 -6.78
N ASP A 31 12.81 -35.58 -8.04
CA ASP A 31 13.28 -36.31 -9.19
C ASP A 31 14.31 -35.45 -9.94
N GLY A 32 15.54 -35.43 -9.42
CA GLY A 32 16.60 -34.55 -9.89
C GLY A 32 16.23 -33.07 -9.72
N ASP A 33 16.12 -32.37 -10.84
CA ASP A 33 15.73 -30.95 -10.87
C ASP A 33 14.20 -30.76 -10.91
N GLU A 34 13.41 -31.82 -11.07
CA GLU A 34 11.96 -31.80 -11.12
C GLU A 34 11.37 -32.19 -9.76
N TRP A 35 10.73 -31.24 -9.07
CA TRP A 35 10.22 -31.43 -7.71
C TRP A 35 8.69 -31.42 -7.72
N THR A 36 8.10 -32.36 -6.98
CA THR A 36 6.66 -32.35 -6.71
C THR A 36 6.42 -31.66 -5.37
N VAL A 37 5.67 -30.55 -5.41
CA VAL A 37 5.39 -29.70 -4.25
C VAL A 37 3.91 -29.77 -3.93
N ASP A 38 3.59 -30.02 -2.67
CA ASP A 38 2.24 -29.86 -2.17
C ASP A 38 1.92 -28.38 -1.89
N VAL A 39 1.06 -27.82 -2.73
CA VAL A 39 0.61 -26.42 -2.62
C VAL A 39 -0.40 -26.21 -1.50
N ASP A 40 -1.01 -27.31 -1.03
CA ASP A 40 -2.00 -27.31 0.05
C ASP A 40 -1.36 -27.52 1.43
N SER A 41 -0.03 -27.67 1.49
CA SER A 41 0.74 -27.66 2.74
C SER A 41 0.80 -26.26 3.37
N GLU A 42 0.76 -26.19 4.71
CA GLU A 42 0.88 -24.96 5.50
C GLU A 42 2.20 -24.22 5.25
N PHE A 43 3.24 -24.97 4.86
CA PHE A 43 4.58 -24.45 4.62
C PHE A 43 4.72 -23.84 3.21
N TYR A 44 3.78 -24.08 2.29
CA TYR A 44 3.86 -23.56 0.92
C TYR A 44 3.80 -22.02 0.96
N PRO A 45 4.65 -21.27 0.23
CA PRO A 45 4.80 -19.84 0.41
C PRO A 45 3.64 -19.10 -0.29
N ARG A 46 2.42 -19.21 0.27
CA ARG A 46 1.17 -18.66 -0.28
C ARG A 46 1.05 -17.16 -0.05
N ALA A 47 1.38 -16.72 1.16
CA ALA A 47 1.43 -15.32 1.52
C ALA A 47 2.82 -14.77 1.18
N SER A 48 2.89 -13.50 0.75
CA SER A 48 4.19 -12.81 0.70
C SER A 48 4.49 -12.22 2.08
N ARG A 49 5.61 -12.62 2.69
CA ARG A 49 6.19 -11.98 3.89
C ARG A 49 6.91 -10.68 3.53
N LEU A 50 7.31 -10.53 2.27
CA LEU A 50 7.88 -9.30 1.71
C LEU A 50 6.81 -8.25 1.36
N GLN A 51 5.57 -8.41 1.81
CA GLN A 51 4.63 -7.30 1.72
C GLN A 51 5.25 -6.10 2.44
N PRO A 52 5.45 -4.93 1.78
CA PRO A 52 5.40 -3.69 2.53
C PRO A 52 4.05 -3.71 3.27
N PRO A 53 3.96 -3.27 4.52
CA PRO A 53 2.70 -3.30 5.25
C PRO A 53 1.62 -2.65 4.39
N SER A 54 0.75 -3.48 3.81
CA SER A 54 -0.49 -3.00 3.24
C SER A 54 -1.22 -2.46 4.44
N GLY A 55 -1.33 -1.14 4.46
CA GLY A 55 -1.52 -0.35 5.67
C GLY A 55 -2.45 -1.02 6.66
N THR A 56 -1.99 -1.08 7.91
CA THR A 56 -2.92 -0.91 9.02
C THR A 56 -3.90 0.16 8.60
N VAL A 57 -5.19 -0.21 8.65
CA VAL A 57 -6.29 0.58 8.14
C VAL A 57 -6.42 1.82 9.03
N SER A 58 -5.50 2.79 8.91
CA SER A 58 -5.69 4.12 9.47
C SER A 58 -6.84 4.70 8.67
N ARG A 59 -8.06 4.61 9.22
CA ARG A 59 -9.27 5.19 8.64
C ARG A 59 -9.26 6.71 8.84
N GLY A 60 -8.16 7.35 8.47
CA GLY A 60 -7.98 8.78 8.57
C GLY A 60 -8.14 9.47 7.21
N PRO A 61 -8.24 10.81 7.23
CA PRO A 61 -8.42 11.61 6.03
C PRO A 61 -7.25 11.50 5.03
N GLY A 62 -6.01 11.24 5.48
CA GLY A 62 -4.86 11.05 4.61
C GLY A 62 -4.90 9.73 3.82
N THR A 63 -5.39 8.65 4.45
CA THR A 63 -5.60 7.37 3.77
C THR A 63 -6.72 7.45 2.73
N GLU A 64 -7.83 8.14 3.03
CA GLU A 64 -8.89 8.38 2.06
C GLU A 64 -8.43 9.28 0.90
N LEU A 65 -7.58 10.28 1.17
CA LEU A 65 -6.98 11.12 0.14
C LEU A 65 -6.09 10.30 -0.80
N SER A 66 -5.26 9.42 -0.25
CA SER A 66 -4.40 8.52 -1.03
C SER A 66 -5.20 7.57 -1.93
N LYS A 67 -6.35 7.07 -1.46
CA LYS A 67 -7.27 6.27 -2.28
C LYS A 67 -7.86 7.08 -3.43
N LEU A 68 -8.24 8.33 -3.19
CA LEU A 68 -8.78 9.21 -4.23
C LEU A 68 -7.73 9.53 -5.30
N LEU A 69 -6.49 9.81 -4.89
CA LEU A 69 -5.35 10.04 -5.80
C LEU A 69 -5.04 8.79 -6.64
N LYS A 70 -5.05 7.61 -6.02
CA LYS A 70 -4.87 6.34 -6.75
C LYS A 70 -5.96 6.09 -7.80
N ARG A 71 -7.22 6.47 -7.52
CA ARG A 71 -8.32 6.33 -8.48
C ARG A 71 -8.16 7.18 -9.73
N ILE A 72 -7.45 8.31 -9.63
CA ILE A 72 -7.17 9.20 -10.76
C ILE A 72 -5.81 8.92 -11.41
N GLY A 73 -5.15 7.81 -11.08
CA GLY A 73 -3.88 7.39 -11.67
C GLY A 73 -2.64 8.07 -11.09
N ILE A 74 -2.76 8.77 -9.96
CA ILE A 74 -1.62 9.39 -9.27
C ILE A 74 -1.17 8.43 -8.17
N GLU A 75 -0.08 7.70 -8.42
CA GLU A 75 0.50 6.79 -7.42
C GLU A 75 1.48 7.52 -6.49
N PRO A 76 1.31 7.39 -5.16
CA PRO A 76 2.30 7.90 -4.22
C PRO A 76 3.57 7.04 -4.31
N ASN A 77 4.65 7.62 -4.80
CA ASN A 77 5.97 6.98 -4.73
C ASN A 77 6.41 6.81 -3.26
N PRO A 78 7.36 5.90 -2.96
CA PRO A 78 7.77 5.64 -1.59
C PRO A 78 8.52 6.81 -0.92
N THR A 79 9.02 7.76 -1.70
CA THR A 79 9.73 8.96 -1.22
C THR A 79 8.84 10.21 -1.19
N CYS A 80 7.52 10.10 -1.37
CA CYS A 80 6.66 11.28 -1.43
C CYS A 80 6.44 11.87 -0.04
N SER A 81 6.64 13.18 0.11
CA SER A 81 6.15 13.94 1.26
C SER A 81 4.63 13.80 1.44
N CYS A 82 3.90 13.43 0.38
CA CYS A 82 2.49 13.03 0.40
C CYS A 82 2.20 11.96 1.47
N ARG A 83 3.08 10.96 1.65
CA ARG A 83 2.87 9.88 2.62
C ARG A 83 3.04 10.39 4.05
N ALA A 84 4.05 11.21 4.28
CA ALA A 84 4.26 11.85 5.58
C ALA A 84 3.08 12.76 5.94
N LYS A 85 2.64 13.61 5.00
CA LYS A 85 1.47 14.48 5.22
C LYS A 85 0.18 13.67 5.38
N ALA A 86 -0.01 12.58 4.64
CA ALA A 86 -1.16 11.70 4.84
C ALA A 86 -1.18 11.04 6.23
N ALA A 87 -0.03 10.60 6.74
CA ALA A 87 0.09 10.07 8.10
C ALA A 87 -0.20 11.14 9.16
N GLU A 88 0.24 12.38 8.91
CA GLU A 88 -0.05 13.53 9.78
C GLU A 88 -1.54 13.89 9.78
N MET A 89 -2.19 13.89 8.61
CA MET A 89 -3.63 14.03 8.48
C MET A 89 -4.39 12.92 9.22
N ASP A 90 -3.92 11.68 9.12
CA ASP A 90 -4.47 10.54 9.85
C ASP A 90 -4.30 10.69 11.38
N ALA A 91 -3.19 11.29 11.84
CA ALA A 91 -2.94 11.59 13.25
C ALA A 91 -3.81 12.73 13.80
N TRP A 92 -4.09 13.77 13.01
CA TRP A 92 -5.01 14.85 13.40
C TRP A 92 -6.46 14.37 13.49
N GLY A 93 -6.85 13.45 12.61
CA GLY A 93 -8.22 12.99 12.49
C GLY A 93 -9.11 13.95 11.67
N PRO A 94 -10.33 13.50 11.33
CA PRO A 94 -11.18 14.18 10.36
C PRO A 94 -11.73 15.53 10.83
N ASP A 95 -11.93 15.71 12.14
CA ASP A 95 -12.49 16.95 12.68
C ASP A 95 -11.49 18.09 12.65
N GLU A 96 -10.27 17.83 13.09
CA GLU A 96 -9.17 18.79 13.07
C GLU A 96 -8.74 19.10 11.63
N CYS A 97 -8.69 18.08 10.76
CA CYS A 97 -8.37 18.25 9.35
C CYS A 97 -9.44 19.08 8.59
N SER A 98 -10.65 19.21 9.13
CA SER A 98 -11.71 20.05 8.54
C SER A 98 -11.52 21.55 8.72
N LYS A 99 -10.59 21.96 9.59
CA LYS A 99 -10.28 23.38 9.80
C LYS A 99 -9.67 24.00 8.55
N PRO A 100 -10.06 25.23 8.18
CA PRO A 100 -9.58 25.88 6.97
C PRO A 100 -8.05 26.00 6.93
N GLU A 101 -7.42 26.32 8.05
CA GLU A 101 -5.96 26.39 8.19
C GLU A 101 -5.26 25.06 7.86
N ARG A 102 -5.81 23.92 8.30
CA ARG A 102 -5.27 22.59 8.02
C ARG A 102 -5.45 22.18 6.56
N ILE A 103 -6.59 22.53 5.96
CA ILE A 103 -6.83 22.27 4.54
C ILE A 103 -5.83 23.05 3.69
N GLU A 104 -5.59 24.32 4.01
CA GLU A 104 -4.62 25.13 3.26
C GLU A 104 -3.18 24.63 3.44
N GLU A 105 -2.82 24.19 4.65
CA GLU A 105 -1.52 23.56 4.92
C GLU A 105 -1.30 22.30 4.06
N VAL A 106 -2.31 21.41 3.99
CA VAL A 106 -2.25 20.19 3.17
C VAL A 106 -2.16 20.53 1.68
N VAL A 107 -2.96 21.50 1.22
CA VAL A 107 -2.98 21.91 -0.20
C VAL A 107 -1.67 22.58 -0.59
N ALA A 108 -1.02 23.34 0.29
CA ALA A 108 0.29 23.91 0.06
C ALA A 108 1.34 22.80 -0.19
N VAL A 109 1.38 21.78 0.68
CA VAL A 109 2.29 20.63 0.51
C VAL A 109 1.97 19.85 -0.77
N MET A 110 0.69 19.63 -1.08
CA MET A 110 0.29 18.98 -2.34
C MET A 110 0.74 19.78 -3.57
N ARG A 111 0.69 21.11 -3.51
CA ARG A 111 1.15 21.99 -4.58
C ARG A 111 2.66 21.89 -4.77
N GLU A 112 3.44 21.94 -3.68
CA GLU A 112 4.89 21.82 -3.73
C GLU A 112 5.33 20.47 -4.32
N GLU A 113 4.73 19.38 -3.88
CA GLU A 113 5.01 18.04 -4.40
C GLU A 113 4.59 17.88 -5.87
N ALA A 114 3.45 18.43 -6.26
CA ALA A 114 3.00 18.39 -7.65
C ALA A 114 3.92 19.23 -8.55
N ALA A 115 4.36 20.41 -8.09
CA ALA A 115 5.34 21.24 -8.79
C ALA A 115 6.68 20.52 -8.95
N ALA A 116 7.18 19.90 -7.88
CA ALA A 116 8.42 19.10 -7.92
C ALA A 116 8.33 17.92 -8.90
N ARG A 117 7.13 17.38 -9.12
CA ARG A 117 6.88 16.27 -10.05
C ARG A 117 6.46 16.70 -11.45
N GLY A 118 6.31 18.01 -11.70
CA GLY A 118 5.78 18.53 -12.96
C GLY A 118 4.33 18.12 -13.24
N LEU A 119 3.55 17.80 -12.20
CA LEU A 119 2.14 17.43 -12.33
C LEU A 119 1.26 18.69 -12.31
N PRO A 120 0.24 18.77 -13.19
CA PRO A 120 -0.69 19.88 -13.17
C PRO A 120 -1.52 19.85 -11.88
N PHE A 121 -1.30 20.84 -11.00
CA PHE A 121 -2.04 20.99 -9.76
C PHE A 121 -2.95 22.22 -9.80
N ILE A 122 -4.22 22.01 -9.48
CA ILE A 122 -5.22 23.08 -9.39
C ILE A 122 -5.71 23.14 -7.95
N ASP A 123 -5.49 24.27 -7.28
CA ASP A 123 -5.85 24.46 -5.87
C ASP A 123 -7.31 24.19 -5.53
N ALA A 124 -8.22 24.61 -6.41
CA ALA A 124 -9.64 24.37 -6.25
C ALA A 124 -9.96 22.86 -6.21
N VAL A 125 -9.31 22.08 -7.07
CA VAL A 125 -9.46 20.61 -7.13
C VAL A 125 -8.78 19.97 -5.92
N GLY A 126 -7.59 20.44 -5.54
CA GLY A 126 -6.89 19.98 -4.34
C GLY A 126 -7.74 20.15 -3.07
N ARG A 127 -8.29 21.34 -2.84
CA ARG A 127 -9.21 21.63 -1.73
C ARG A 127 -10.46 20.74 -1.76
N MET A 128 -11.03 20.53 -2.94
CA MET A 128 -12.19 19.64 -3.11
C MET A 128 -11.85 18.19 -2.73
N LEU A 129 -10.69 17.68 -3.16
CA LEU A 129 -10.22 16.34 -2.85
C LEU A 129 -9.98 16.16 -1.35
N VAL A 130 -9.34 17.13 -0.69
CA VAL A 130 -9.11 17.11 0.76
C VAL A 130 -10.44 17.09 1.52
N LYS A 131 -11.39 17.98 1.17
CA LYS A 131 -12.73 17.99 1.77
C LYS A 131 -13.47 16.66 1.55
N ARG A 132 -13.34 16.07 0.36
CA ARG A 132 -13.94 14.76 0.06
C ARG A 132 -13.31 13.64 0.86
N ALA A 133 -11.99 13.65 1.03
CA ALA A 133 -11.26 12.69 1.84
C ALA A 133 -11.68 12.76 3.31
N ILE A 134 -11.81 13.97 3.87
CA ILE A 134 -12.31 14.20 5.23
C ILE A 134 -13.73 13.67 5.40
N HIS A 135 -14.63 13.95 4.45
CA HIS A 135 -16.00 13.46 4.50
C HIS A 135 -16.06 11.92 4.45
N ASN A 136 -15.26 11.29 3.60
CA ASN A 136 -15.16 9.84 3.54
C ASN A 136 -14.60 9.24 4.83
N ALA A 137 -13.59 9.87 5.43
CA ALA A 137 -13.01 9.45 6.69
C ALA A 137 -14.06 9.50 7.81
N ARG A 138 -14.78 10.62 7.98
CA ARG A 138 -15.90 10.73 8.94
C ARG A 138 -16.93 9.61 8.76
N LYS A 139 -17.31 9.34 7.50
CA LYS A 139 -18.29 8.27 7.18
C LYS A 139 -17.74 6.87 7.48
N ALA A 140 -16.44 6.66 7.32
CA ALA A 140 -15.77 5.38 7.58
C ALA A 140 -15.53 5.12 9.08
N THR A 141 -15.53 6.15 9.92
CA THR A 141 -15.45 6.03 11.40
C THR A 141 -16.78 5.57 12.01
N ILE A 142 -17.91 5.85 11.36
CA ILE A 142 -19.27 5.55 11.86
C ILE A 142 -19.75 4.15 11.39
N ARG A 143 -19.00 3.45 10.54
CA ARG A 143 -19.45 2.22 9.84
C ARG A 143 -18.68 0.96 10.21
#